data_AF-A0A7W2NIZ8-F1
#
_entry.id   AF-A0A7W2NIZ8-F1
#
_cell.length_a   1.000
_cell.length_b   1.000
_cell.length_c   1.000
_cell.angle_alpha   90.00
_cell.angle_beta   90.00
_cell.angle_gamma   90.00
#
_symmetry.space_group_name_H-M   'P 1'
#
loop_
_entity.id
_entity.type
_entity.pdbx_description
1 polymer ?
#
loop_
_entity_poly.entity_id
_entity_poly.type
_entity_poly.pdbx_seq_one_letter_code
_entity_poly.pdbx_strand_id
1 'polypeptide(L)'
;MKVLSILLILVACVSCSVEQKTYSMKSFDNKYTQALFISKLKESNISYEVDSSNFVIIKFKDKANFMKAYMESQKAGMATSTVEPESNCHFNELSKYLAALKIVHIKSNENGSFQLTVSSNDFDSKNIMGQFVKAKIACE
;
A
#
# COMPACT_ATOMS: atom_id res chain seq x y z
N MET A 1 57.92 -1.80 -12.16
CA MET A 1 57.16 -0.54 -12.01
C MET A 1 55.75 -0.54 -12.63
N LYS A 2 55.42 -1.34 -13.65
CA LYS A 2 54.08 -1.33 -14.26
C LYS A 2 52.94 -1.92 -13.41
N VAL A 3 53.24 -2.84 -12.47
CA VAL A 3 52.22 -3.51 -11.65
C VAL A 3 51.71 -2.61 -10.52
N LEU A 4 52.55 -1.73 -9.96
CA LEU A 4 52.17 -0.79 -8.90
C LEU A 4 51.15 0.26 -9.39
N SER A 5 51.27 0.70 -10.65
CA SER A 5 50.37 1.67 -11.26
C SER A 5 48.97 1.12 -11.50
N ILE A 6 48.84 -0.19 -11.76
CA ILE A 6 47.54 -0.85 -11.96
C ILE A 6 46.81 -1.03 -10.61
N LEU A 7 47.55 -1.32 -9.53
CA LEU A 7 46.97 -1.45 -8.19
C LEU A 7 46.41 -0.12 -7.67
N LEU A 8 47.08 1.00 -7.94
CA LEU A 8 46.62 2.35 -7.56
C LEU A 8 45.33 2.79 -8.28
N ILE A 9 45.11 2.33 -9.51
CA ILE A 9 43.89 2.62 -10.28
C ILE A 9 42.70 1.79 -9.78
N LEU A 10 42.94 0.54 -9.35
CA LEU A 10 41.89 -0.33 -8.80
C LEU A 10 41.41 0.12 -7.41
N VAL A 11 42.28 0.70 -6.58
CA VAL A 11 41.90 1.19 -5.24
C VAL A 11 41.14 2.52 -5.31
N ALA A 12 41.37 3.36 -6.33
CA ALA A 12 40.67 4.63 -6.50
C ALA A 12 39.18 4.49 -6.91
N CYS A 13 38.80 3.36 -7.52
CA CYS A 13 37.41 3.11 -7.95
C CYS A 13 36.49 2.63 -6.82
N VAL A 14 37.02 2.23 -5.66
CA VAL A 14 36.22 1.67 -4.55
C VAL A 14 35.70 2.75 -3.59
N SER A 15 36.22 3.97 -3.66
CA SER A 15 35.97 5.03 -2.67
C SER A 15 34.95 6.10 -3.08
N CYS A 16 34.30 5.97 -4.23
CA CYS A 16 33.24 6.91 -4.66
C CYS A 16 31.88 6.21 -4.82
N SER A 17 31.59 5.18 -4.02
CA SER A 17 30.20 4.78 -3.81
C SER A 17 29.53 5.87 -3.00
N VAL A 18 28.93 6.84 -3.69
CA VAL A 18 28.10 7.86 -3.04
C VAL A 18 26.98 7.11 -2.33
N GLU A 19 27.02 7.14 -1.00
CA GLU A 19 26.01 6.48 -0.17
C GLU A 19 24.63 7.01 -0.59
N GLN A 20 23.80 6.13 -1.16
CA GLN A 20 22.48 6.52 -1.65
C GLN A 20 21.67 7.03 -0.47
N LYS A 21 21.24 8.29 -0.53
CA LYS A 21 20.47 8.91 0.57
C LYS A 21 18.99 8.54 0.51
N THR A 22 18.48 8.30 -0.69
CA THR A 22 17.07 7.99 -0.95
C THR A 22 16.92 6.73 -1.79
N TYR A 23 15.75 6.14 -1.70
CA TYR A 23 15.30 5.06 -2.56
C TYR A 23 13.92 5.45 -3.11
N SER A 24 13.66 5.16 -4.38
CA SER A 24 12.37 5.46 -5.01
C SER A 24 11.90 4.30 -5.88
N MET A 25 10.59 4.14 -5.98
CA MET A 25 9.96 3.18 -6.89
C MET A 25 8.60 3.70 -7.36
N LYS A 26 8.22 3.35 -8.60
CA LYS A 26 6.91 3.71 -9.14
C LYS A 26 5.79 3.11 -8.30
N SER A 27 4.77 3.91 -8.00
CA SER A 27 3.59 3.50 -7.25
C SER A 27 2.69 2.55 -8.08
N PHE A 28 1.63 2.05 -7.44
CA PHE A 28 0.67 1.16 -8.10
C PHE A 28 -0.44 1.95 -8.78
N ASP A 29 -0.76 1.58 -10.03
CA ASP A 29 -1.90 2.16 -10.76
C ASP A 29 -3.25 1.70 -10.17
N ASN A 30 -3.29 0.51 -9.56
CA ASN A 30 -4.46 0.01 -8.85
C ASN A 30 -4.64 0.78 -7.52
N LYS A 31 -5.78 1.48 -7.38
CA LYS A 31 -6.11 2.31 -6.20
C LYS A 31 -6.11 1.53 -4.89
N TYR A 32 -6.63 0.29 -4.87
CA TYR A 32 -6.66 -0.54 -3.67
C TYR A 32 -5.25 -0.96 -3.26
N THR A 33 -4.46 -1.49 -4.19
CA THR A 33 -3.06 -1.86 -3.97
C THR A 33 -2.24 -0.69 -3.47
N GLN A 34 -2.44 0.50 -4.05
CA GLN A 34 -1.78 1.73 -3.61
C GLN A 34 -2.18 2.12 -2.19
N ALA A 35 -3.48 2.11 -1.86
CA ALA A 35 -3.94 2.40 -0.50
C ALA A 35 -3.37 1.41 0.52
N LEU A 36 -3.32 0.12 0.17
CA LEU A 36 -2.73 -0.92 1.02
C LEU A 36 -1.23 -0.69 1.25
N PHE A 37 -0.50 -0.35 0.19
CA PHE A 37 0.92 0.00 0.27
C PHE A 37 1.17 1.19 1.20
N ILE A 38 0.41 2.28 1.02
CA ILE A 38 0.52 3.45 1.88
C ILE A 38 0.17 3.12 3.34
N SER A 39 -0.84 2.27 3.60
CA SER A 39 -1.17 1.84 4.96
C SER A 39 0.00 1.12 5.62
N LYS A 40 0.64 0.18 4.90
CA LYS A 40 1.79 -0.57 5.41
C LYS A 40 3.01 0.33 5.69
N LEU A 41 3.26 1.33 4.85
CA LEU A 41 4.32 2.31 5.10
C LEU A 41 4.07 3.08 6.40
N LYS A 42 2.83 3.53 6.63
CA LYS A 42 2.43 4.22 7.86
C LYS A 42 2.55 3.33 9.09
N GLU A 43 2.06 2.09 9.02
CA GLU A 43 2.17 1.10 10.10
C GLU A 43 3.62 0.78 10.46
N SER A 44 4.50 0.81 9.45
CA SER A 44 5.94 0.57 9.63
C SER A 44 6.72 1.85 10.00
N ASN A 45 6.03 2.97 10.23
CA ASN A 45 6.64 4.29 10.50
C ASN A 45 7.68 4.73 9.45
N ILE A 46 7.47 4.35 8.18
CA ILE A 46 8.34 4.77 7.07
C ILE A 46 7.83 6.12 6.56
N SER A 47 8.63 7.17 6.71
CA SER A 47 8.35 8.47 6.08
C SER A 47 8.53 8.36 4.57
N TYR A 48 7.57 8.87 3.81
CA TYR A 48 7.59 8.84 2.36
C TYR A 48 7.07 10.15 1.75
N GLU A 49 7.51 10.43 0.53
CA GLU A 49 6.98 11.46 -0.35
C GLU A 49 6.48 10.80 -1.64
N VAL A 50 5.50 11.40 -2.31
CA VAL A 50 5.03 10.97 -3.63
C VAL A 50 5.27 12.11 -4.61
N ASP A 51 6.04 11.87 -5.65
CA ASP A 51 6.32 12.89 -6.66
C ASP A 51 5.21 13.02 -7.71
N SER A 52 5.33 14.01 -8.60
CA SER A 52 4.37 14.26 -9.69
C SER A 52 4.30 13.14 -10.73
N SER A 53 5.32 12.26 -10.76
CA SER A 53 5.39 11.10 -11.64
C SER A 53 4.94 9.81 -10.94
N ASN A 54 4.29 9.94 -9.78
CA ASN A 54 3.80 8.84 -8.96
C ASN A 54 4.90 7.88 -8.48
N PHE A 55 6.12 8.37 -8.24
CA PHE A 55 7.13 7.60 -7.51
C PHE A 55 6.98 7.85 -6.01
N VAL A 56 7.08 6.77 -5.24
CA VAL A 56 7.17 6.86 -3.78
C VAL A 56 8.64 6.89 -3.39
N ILE A 57 9.04 7.95 -2.69
CA ILE A 57 10.43 8.26 -2.32
C ILE A 57 10.57 8.11 -0.80
N ILE A 58 11.62 7.42 -0.35
CA ILE A 58 11.93 7.19 1.06
C ILE A 58 13.43 7.41 1.34
N LYS A 59 13.80 7.45 2.63
CA LYS A 59 15.20 7.37 3.05
C LYS A 59 15.75 5.97 2.75
N PHE A 60 16.96 5.88 2.21
CA PHE A 60 17.53 4.60 1.77
C PHE A 60 17.63 3.55 2.90
N LYS A 61 17.87 3.98 4.14
CA LYS A 61 17.88 3.11 5.33
C LYS A 61 16.61 2.25 5.49
N ASP A 62 15.46 2.71 4.97
CA ASP A 62 14.17 2.05 5.11
C ASP A 62 13.85 1.12 3.92
N LYS A 63 14.78 1.00 2.95
CA LYS A 63 14.58 0.26 1.68
C LYS A 63 14.10 -1.17 1.88
N ALA A 64 14.65 -1.91 2.83
CA ALA A 64 14.26 -3.31 3.05
C ALA A 64 12.79 -3.44 3.46
N ASN A 65 12.35 -2.64 4.44
CA ASN A 65 10.96 -2.65 4.91
C ASN A 65 10.00 -2.09 3.85
N PHE A 66 10.43 -1.08 3.09
CA PHE A 66 9.67 -0.56 1.95
C PHE A 66 9.45 -1.63 0.88
N MET A 67 10.50 -2.35 0.50
CA MET A 67 10.39 -3.43 -0.50
C MET A 67 9.48 -4.55 -0.02
N LYS A 68 9.57 -4.91 1.26
CA LYS A 68 8.65 -5.87 1.87
C LYS A 68 7.20 -5.38 1.78
N ALA A 69 6.93 -4.15 2.21
CA ALA A 69 5.60 -3.56 2.13
C ALA A 69 5.07 -3.51 0.69
N TYR A 70 5.94 -3.17 -0.27
CA TYR A 70 5.58 -3.12 -1.69
C TYR A 70 5.18 -4.51 -2.23
N MET A 71 6.00 -5.53 -1.99
CA MET A 71 5.73 -6.89 -2.46
C MET A 71 4.49 -7.50 -1.81
N GLU A 72 4.31 -7.29 -0.50
CA GLU A 72 3.11 -7.75 0.20
C GLU A 72 1.85 -7.06 -0.31
N SER A 73 1.90 -5.75 -0.56
CA SER A 73 0.78 -5.02 -1.14
C SER A 73 0.46 -5.47 -2.54
N GLN A 74 1.47 -5.68 -3.40
CA GLN A 74 1.25 -6.20 -4.75
C GLN A 74 0.53 -7.55 -4.69
N LYS A 75 1.01 -8.48 -3.85
CA LYS A 75 0.40 -9.81 -3.70
C LYS A 75 -1.04 -9.74 -3.19
N ALA A 76 -1.30 -8.96 -2.14
CA ALA A 76 -2.63 -8.86 -1.54
C ALA A 76 -3.60 -8.02 -2.36
N GLY A 77 -3.12 -7.00 -3.06
CA GLY A 77 -3.94 -6.09 -3.87
C GLY A 77 -4.46 -6.70 -5.17
N MET A 78 -3.93 -7.85 -5.59
CA MET A 78 -4.46 -8.61 -6.74
C MET A 78 -5.70 -9.43 -6.41
N ALA A 79 -5.97 -9.70 -5.13
CA ALA A 79 -7.11 -10.50 -4.68
C ALA A 79 -8.04 -9.64 -3.81
N THR A 80 -9.07 -9.08 -4.43
CA THR A 80 -10.03 -8.20 -3.79
C THR A 80 -11.46 -8.74 -3.89
N SER A 81 -12.26 -8.45 -2.87
CA SER A 81 -13.70 -8.72 -2.85
C SER A 81 -14.46 -7.40 -2.69
N THR A 82 -15.61 -7.28 -3.34
CA THR A 82 -16.46 -6.09 -3.31
C THR A 82 -17.85 -6.44 -2.78
N VAL A 83 -18.41 -5.52 -1.99
CA VAL A 83 -19.83 -5.53 -1.62
C VAL A 83 -20.51 -4.27 -2.12
N GLU A 84 -21.83 -4.34 -2.29
CA GLU A 84 -22.63 -3.26 -2.84
C GLU A 84 -23.70 -2.81 -1.83
N PRO A 85 -23.40 -1.83 -0.95
CA PRO A 85 -24.39 -1.33 -0.02
C PRO A 85 -25.55 -0.62 -0.72
N GLU A 86 -26.77 -0.90 -0.28
CA GLU A 86 -28.00 -0.42 -0.92
C GLU A 86 -28.29 1.08 -0.67
N SER A 87 -27.66 1.69 0.34
CA SER A 87 -27.90 3.08 0.71
C SER A 87 -26.65 3.78 1.26
N ASN A 88 -26.66 5.11 1.30
CA ASN A 88 -25.56 5.89 1.88
C ASN A 88 -25.38 5.61 3.38
N CYS A 89 -26.46 5.33 4.12
CA CYS A 89 -26.34 4.92 5.53
C CYS A 89 -25.59 3.59 5.65
N HIS A 90 -26.03 2.57 4.90
CA HIS A 90 -25.43 1.24 4.91
C HIS A 90 -23.94 1.31 4.49
N PHE A 91 -23.62 2.09 3.46
CA PHE A 91 -22.26 2.35 3.01
C PHE A 91 -21.37 2.95 4.11
N ASN A 92 -21.87 3.93 4.84
CA ASN A 92 -21.12 4.61 5.89
C ASN A 92 -20.94 3.76 7.14
N GLU A 93 -21.97 3.01 7.57
CA GLU A 93 -21.86 2.12 8.72
C GLU A 93 -20.87 0.98 8.46
N LEU A 94 -20.88 0.38 7.26
CA LEU A 94 -19.89 -0.63 6.92
C LEU A 94 -18.48 -0.03 6.84
N SER A 95 -18.31 1.14 6.22
CA SER A 95 -17.01 1.83 6.16
C SER A 95 -16.47 2.14 7.56
N LYS A 96 -17.32 2.55 8.50
CA LYS A 96 -16.96 2.79 9.91
C LYS A 96 -16.46 1.52 10.59
N TYR A 97 -17.15 0.39 10.39
CA TYR A 97 -16.70 -0.90 10.93
C TYR A 97 -15.32 -1.30 10.37
N LEU A 98 -15.13 -1.21 9.05
CA LEU A 98 -13.86 -1.53 8.41
C LEU A 98 -12.72 -0.64 8.93
N ALA A 99 -12.97 0.66 9.10
CA ALA A 99 -12.01 1.59 9.67
C ALA A 99 -11.64 1.25 11.13
N ALA A 100 -12.62 0.86 11.94
CA ALA A 100 -12.38 0.46 13.34
C ALA A 100 -11.48 -0.79 13.44
N LEU A 101 -11.57 -1.69 12.46
CA LEU A 101 -10.70 -2.86 12.35
C LEU A 101 -9.36 -2.59 11.65
N LYS A 102 -9.10 -1.33 11.24
CA LYS A 102 -7.94 -0.95 10.43
C LYS A 102 -7.85 -1.74 9.11
N ILE A 103 -8.99 -2.12 8.55
CA ILE A 103 -9.05 -2.80 7.25
C ILE A 103 -9.02 -1.72 6.17
N VAL A 104 -8.02 -1.82 5.29
CA VAL A 104 -7.94 -0.98 4.11
C VAL A 104 -9.11 -1.29 3.20
N HIS A 105 -9.82 -0.24 2.77
CA HIS A 105 -10.96 -0.37 1.89
C HIS A 105 -11.06 0.83 0.94
N ILE A 106 -11.53 0.58 -0.28
CA ILE A 106 -11.83 1.62 -1.26
C ILE A 106 -13.33 1.79 -1.35
N LYS A 107 -13.74 3.07 -1.32
CA LYS A 107 -15.11 3.52 -1.51
C LYS A 107 -15.25 4.07 -2.92
N SER A 108 -16.20 3.54 -3.69
CA SER A 108 -16.65 4.14 -4.94
C SER A 108 -18.16 4.33 -4.92
N ASN A 109 -18.61 5.37 -5.60
CA ASN A 109 -20.00 5.61 -5.94
C ASN A 109 -20.01 5.93 -7.44
N GLU A 110 -20.29 4.91 -8.24
CA GLU A 110 -20.31 5.01 -9.69
C GLU A 110 -21.71 4.64 -10.17
N ASN A 111 -22.30 5.48 -11.02
CA ASN A 111 -23.63 5.28 -11.60
C ASN A 111 -24.75 5.07 -10.55
N GLY A 112 -24.61 5.66 -9.36
CA GLY A 112 -25.57 5.52 -8.26
C GLY A 112 -25.48 4.20 -7.49
N SER A 113 -24.49 3.35 -7.79
CA SER A 113 -24.18 2.15 -7.01
C SER A 113 -23.01 2.42 -6.06
N PHE A 114 -23.20 2.14 -4.78
CA PHE A 114 -22.14 2.21 -3.78
C PHE A 114 -21.36 0.91 -3.78
N GLN A 115 -20.03 0.99 -3.81
CA GLN A 115 -19.15 -0.18 -3.78
C GLN A 115 -18.06 -0.02 -2.73
N LEU A 116 -17.89 -1.06 -1.92
CA LEU A 116 -16.82 -1.18 -0.93
C LEU A 116 -15.94 -2.36 -1.28
N THR A 117 -14.69 -2.08 -1.66
CA THR A 117 -13.69 -3.09 -2.02
C THR A 117 -12.67 -3.27 -0.90
N VAL A 118 -12.41 -4.52 -0.52
CA VAL A 118 -11.43 -4.96 0.48
C VAL A 118 -10.55 -6.09 -0.09
N SER A 119 -9.49 -6.50 0.61
CA SER A 119 -8.78 -7.72 0.24
C SER A 119 -9.68 -8.94 0.46
N SER A 120 -9.57 -9.96 -0.40
CA SER A 120 -10.34 -11.20 -0.21
C SER A 120 -9.98 -11.90 1.11
N ASN A 121 -8.72 -11.80 1.54
CA ASN A 121 -8.31 -12.35 2.82
C ASN A 121 -9.00 -11.67 4.01
N ASP A 122 -9.10 -10.33 4.01
CA ASP A 122 -9.84 -9.62 5.06
C ASP A 122 -11.34 -9.90 4.97
N PHE A 123 -11.87 -10.00 3.74
CA PHE A 123 -13.25 -10.34 3.48
C PHE A 123 -13.67 -11.63 4.20
N ASP A 124 -12.90 -12.70 3.99
CA ASP A 124 -13.16 -14.01 4.57
C ASP A 124 -12.82 -14.05 6.07
N SER A 125 -11.61 -13.65 6.43
CA SER A 125 -11.10 -13.80 7.81
C SER A 125 -11.77 -12.87 8.82
N LYS A 126 -12.38 -11.76 8.39
CA LYS A 126 -13.08 -10.80 9.25
C LYS A 126 -14.60 -10.88 9.12
N ASN A 127 -15.10 -11.88 8.39
CA ASN A 127 -16.52 -12.10 8.14
C ASN A 127 -17.23 -10.82 7.67
N ILE A 128 -16.70 -10.20 6.61
CA ILE A 128 -17.22 -8.91 6.13
C ILE A 128 -18.67 -9.02 5.65
N MET A 129 -19.07 -10.16 5.09
CA MET A 129 -20.48 -10.41 4.74
C MET A 129 -21.42 -10.33 5.96
N GLY A 130 -21.03 -10.91 7.10
CA GLY A 130 -21.82 -10.79 8.33
C GLY A 130 -21.94 -9.34 8.82
N GLN A 131 -20.94 -8.51 8.55
CA GLN A 131 -20.90 -7.11 8.97
C GLN A 131 -21.65 -6.21 8.01
N PHE A 132 -21.63 -6.53 6.72
CA PHE A 132 -22.51 -5.97 5.70
C PHE A 132 -23.98 -6.13 6.10
N VAL A 133 -24.41 -7.34 6.46
CA VAL A 133 -25.79 -7.57 6.93
C VAL A 133 -26.13 -6.75 8.19
N LYS A 134 -25.21 -6.66 9.16
CA LYS A 134 -25.44 -5.85 10.38
C LYS A 134 -25.54 -4.36 10.08
N ALA A 135 -24.70 -3.85 9.17
CA ALA A 135 -24.72 -2.45 8.76
C ALA A 135 -26.02 -2.10 8.04
N LYS A 136 -26.60 -3.03 7.27
CA LYS A 136 -27.94 -2.87 6.69
C LYS A 136 -29.01 -2.71 7.77
N ILE A 137 -29.07 -3.64 8.73
CA ILE A 137 -30.05 -3.63 9.82
C ILE A 137 -29.97 -2.35 10.65
N ALA A 138 -28.75 -1.81 10.86
CA ALA A 138 -28.56 -0.57 11.61
C ALA A 138 -29.14 0.68 10.93
N CYS A 139 -29.51 0.58 9.65
CA CYS A 139 -29.98 1.67 8.81
C CYS A 139 -31.47 1.55 8.42
N GLU A 140 -32.16 0.52 8.92
CA GLU A 140 -33.61 0.30 8.81
C GLU A 140 -34.31 0.77 10.08
#